data_AF-A0A1S8WPK8-F1
#
_entry.id   AF-A0A1S8WPK8-F1
#
_cell.length_a   1.000
_cell.length_b   1.000
_cell.length_c   1.000
_cell.angle_alpha   90.00
_cell.angle_beta   90.00
_cell.angle_gamma   90.00
#
_symmetry.space_group_name_H-M   'P 1'
#
loop_
_entity.id
_entity.type
_entity.pdbx_description
1 polymer ?
#
loop_
_entity_poly.entity_id
_entity_poly.type
_entity_poly.pdbx_seq_one_letter_code
_entity_poly.pdbx_strand_id
1 'polypeptide(L)'
;MSSKLPSDSSYDLEQQFILRMTDLAAAENLAADIEAGVSFKDTFTLELKPDMRHGIVRYNNQVYEGRLMDLPCIIESLKTTDKRSFYKTADICQMMICTQGEDNGPLRGTAAYLDDRTRSWKNVSDAR
;
A
#
# COMPACT_ATOMS: atom_id res chain seq x y z
N MET A 1 -26.92 33.82 26.12
CA MET A 1 -27.17 32.81 25.08
C MET A 1 -25.90 32.00 24.92
N SER A 2 -25.88 30.75 25.40
CA SER A 2 -24.74 29.86 25.23
C SER A 2 -24.83 29.25 23.83
N SER A 3 -23.95 29.70 22.93
CA SER A 3 -23.80 29.08 21.61
C SER A 3 -23.20 27.70 21.82
N LYS A 4 -24.03 26.65 21.80
CA LYS A 4 -23.56 25.27 21.69
C LYS A 4 -22.67 25.19 20.45
N LEU A 5 -21.41 24.77 20.64
CA LEU A 5 -20.52 24.42 19.54
C LEU A 5 -21.22 23.37 18.66
N PRO A 6 -21.00 23.36 17.34
CA PRO A 6 -21.56 22.34 16.46
C PRO A 6 -21.21 20.97 17.02
N SER A 7 -22.19 20.08 17.07
CA SER A 7 -22.03 18.69 17.52
C SER A 7 -20.74 18.08 16.97
N ASP A 8 -19.98 17.39 17.82
CA ASP A 8 -18.84 16.54 17.45
C ASP A 8 -19.19 15.74 16.19
N SER A 9 -18.81 16.25 15.02
CA SER A 9 -18.75 15.44 13.82
C SER A 9 -17.81 14.30 14.15
N SER A 10 -18.20 13.05 13.90
CA SER A 10 -17.31 11.90 14.08
C SER A 10 -16.08 12.10 13.19
N TYR A 11 -15.02 12.68 13.74
CA TYR A 11 -13.76 12.86 13.05
C TYR A 11 -13.14 11.47 12.94
N ASP A 12 -12.98 10.98 11.72
CA ASP A 12 -12.19 9.78 11.47
C ASP A 12 -10.72 10.16 11.49
N LEU A 13 -9.93 9.44 12.28
CA LEU A 13 -8.51 9.71 12.40
C LEU A 13 -7.78 9.08 11.22
N GLU A 14 -6.87 9.85 10.61
CA GLU A 14 -6.03 9.33 9.53
C GLU A 14 -5.19 8.14 10.06
N GLN A 15 -5.34 6.99 9.41
CA GLN A 15 -4.60 5.77 9.77
C GLN A 15 -3.32 5.68 8.95
N GLN A 16 -2.17 5.58 9.63
CA GLN A 16 -0.86 5.48 9.01
C GLN A 16 -0.11 4.25 9.50
N PHE A 17 0.62 3.57 8.60
CA PHE A 17 1.50 2.46 8.91
C PHE A 17 2.73 2.48 8.00
N ILE A 18 3.80 1.79 8.40
CA ILE A 18 5.02 1.72 7.59
C ILE A 18 4.90 0.61 6.55
N LEU A 19 5.20 0.90 5.28
CA LEU A 19 5.36 -0.13 4.24
C LEU A 19 6.84 -0.37 3.97
N ARG A 20 7.26 -1.64 4.04
CA ARG A 20 8.65 -2.05 3.84
C ARG A 20 8.77 -3.10 2.74
N MET A 21 9.44 -2.74 1.65
CA MET A 21 9.86 -3.69 0.62
C MET A 21 11.15 -4.39 1.07
N THR A 22 11.21 -5.72 1.03
CA THR A 22 12.46 -6.45 1.35
C THR A 22 13.40 -6.53 0.15
N ASP A 23 12.86 -6.47 -1.07
CA ASP A 23 13.63 -6.30 -2.30
C ASP A 23 14.10 -4.85 -2.41
N LEU A 24 15.42 -4.65 -2.33
CA LEU A 24 16.04 -3.33 -2.38
C LEU A 24 15.83 -2.65 -3.74
N ALA A 25 15.88 -3.40 -4.85
CA ALA A 25 15.67 -2.81 -6.17
C ALA A 25 14.23 -2.32 -6.33
N ALA A 26 13.25 -3.09 -5.82
CA ALA A 26 11.86 -2.66 -5.79
C ALA A 26 11.65 -1.43 -4.89
N ALA A 27 12.33 -1.37 -3.74
CA ALA A 27 12.29 -0.23 -2.83
C ALA A 27 12.82 1.04 -3.48
N GLU A 28 13.97 0.96 -4.17
CA GLU A 28 14.60 2.07 -4.88
C GLU A 28 13.72 2.57 -6.04
N ASN A 29 13.17 1.65 -6.83
CA ASN A 29 12.23 2.00 -7.91
C ASN A 29 10.99 2.70 -7.36
N LEU A 30 10.39 2.19 -6.28
CA LEU A 30 9.21 2.80 -5.67
C LEU A 30 9.53 4.21 -5.15
N ALA A 31 10.71 4.41 -4.55
CA ALA A 31 11.16 5.72 -4.10
C ALA A 31 11.34 6.69 -5.28
N ALA A 32 11.95 6.24 -6.38
CA ALA A 32 12.13 7.05 -7.59
C ALA A 32 10.80 7.45 -8.23
N ASP A 33 9.83 6.53 -8.29
CA ASP A 33 8.49 6.84 -8.81
C ASP A 33 7.75 7.87 -7.95
N ILE A 34 7.88 7.79 -6.62
CA ILE A 34 7.32 8.77 -5.69
C ILE A 34 7.93 10.15 -5.92
N GLU A 35 9.26 10.23 -6.05
CA GLU A 35 9.97 11.49 -6.29
C GLU A 35 9.63 12.10 -7.65
N ALA A 36 9.47 11.27 -8.67
CA ALA A 36 9.05 11.68 -10.00
C ALA A 36 7.55 12.06 -10.07
N GLY A 37 6.77 11.83 -9.02
CA GLY A 37 5.33 12.11 -8.99
C GLY A 37 4.52 11.23 -9.94
N VAL A 38 5.00 10.00 -10.18
CA VAL A 38 4.31 9.02 -11.04
C VAL A 38 2.95 8.68 -10.41
N SER A 39 1.92 8.59 -11.26
CA SER A 39 0.59 8.16 -10.80
C SER A 39 0.61 6.68 -10.42
N PHE A 40 0.18 6.38 -9.20
CA PHE A 40 0.14 5.03 -8.66
C PHE A 40 -1.17 4.27 -8.92
N LYS A 41 -2.14 4.89 -9.58
CA LYS A 41 -3.51 4.36 -9.74
C LYS A 41 -3.56 2.92 -10.29
N ASP A 42 -2.71 2.61 -11.26
CA ASP A 42 -2.67 1.31 -11.94
C ASP A 42 -1.38 0.51 -11.66
N THR A 43 -0.39 1.15 -11.03
CA THR A 43 0.95 0.58 -10.82
C THR A 43 1.17 0.09 -9.39
N PHE A 44 0.37 0.56 -8.43
CA PHE A 44 0.48 0.17 -7.03
C PHE A 44 -0.89 -0.20 -6.43
N THR A 45 -1.02 -1.40 -5.87
CA THR A 45 -2.23 -1.82 -5.14
C THR A 45 -1.86 -2.56 -3.86
N LEU A 46 -2.68 -2.41 -2.83
CA LEU A 46 -2.58 -3.10 -1.56
C LEU A 46 -3.95 -3.69 -1.24
N GLU A 47 -4.02 -5.01 -1.13
CA GLU A 47 -5.23 -5.75 -0.81
C GLU A 47 -5.00 -6.52 0.50
N LEU A 48 -5.76 -6.21 1.55
CA LEU A 48 -5.71 -6.95 2.82
C LEU A 48 -6.63 -8.17 2.74
N LYS A 49 -6.15 -9.30 3.26
CA LYS A 49 -6.96 -10.50 3.45
C LYS A 49 -7.93 -10.31 4.63
N PRO A 50 -8.99 -11.14 4.75
CA PRO A 50 -9.98 -11.02 5.82
C PRO A 50 -9.42 -11.12 7.25
N ASP A 51 -8.24 -11.71 7.44
CA ASP A 51 -7.57 -11.81 8.74
C ASP A 51 -6.90 -10.50 9.19
N MET A 52 -6.85 -9.48 8.33
CA MET A 52 -6.23 -8.18 8.57
C MET A 52 -4.74 -8.25 8.94
N ARG A 53 -4.07 -9.39 8.70
CA ARG A 53 -2.64 -9.61 9.00
C ARG A 53 -1.85 -9.98 7.77
N HIS A 54 -2.49 -10.54 6.76
CA HIS A 54 -1.88 -10.85 5.48
C HIS A 54 -2.46 -9.94 4.39
N GLY A 55 -1.65 -9.67 3.37
CA GLY A 55 -2.07 -8.87 2.23
C GLY A 55 -1.31 -9.24 0.96
N ILE A 56 -1.76 -8.68 -0.15
CA ILE A 56 -1.11 -8.76 -1.46
C ILE A 56 -0.77 -7.34 -1.87
N VAL A 57 0.51 -7.08 -2.09
CA VAL A 57 1.00 -5.80 -2.61
C VAL A 57 1.43 -6.02 -4.04
N ARG A 58 0.94 -5.19 -4.96
CA ARG A 58 1.38 -5.22 -6.36
C ARG A 58 2.06 -3.90 -6.67
N TYR A 59 3.26 -3.97 -7.21
CA TYR A 59 4.02 -2.81 -7.63
C TYR A 59 4.77 -3.16 -8.93
N ASN A 60 4.65 -2.30 -9.94
CA ASN A 60 5.37 -2.45 -11.22
C ASN A 60 5.23 -3.86 -11.85
N ASN A 61 3.99 -4.35 -11.94
CA ASN A 61 3.63 -5.69 -12.42
C ASN A 61 4.21 -6.87 -11.60
N GLN A 62 4.87 -6.61 -10.49
CA GLN A 62 5.32 -7.63 -9.54
C GLN A 62 4.32 -7.79 -8.39
N VAL A 63 4.32 -8.99 -7.80
CA VAL A 63 3.44 -9.36 -6.69
C VAL A 63 4.29 -9.71 -5.47
N TYR A 64 3.95 -9.11 -4.34
CA TYR A 64 4.59 -9.29 -3.05
C TYR A 64 3.56 -9.80 -2.05
N GLU A 65 4.00 -10.73 -1.19
CA GLU A 65 3.24 -11.11 -0.01
C GLU A 65 3.46 -10.06 1.09
N GLY A 66 2.38 -9.44 1.53
CA GLY A 66 2.37 -8.48 2.63
C GLY A 66 2.04 -9.18 3.96
N ARG A 67 2.82 -8.90 5.00
CA ARG A 67 2.53 -9.28 6.39
C ARG A 67 2.53 -8.05 7.29
N LEU A 68 1.39 -7.77 7.93
CA LEU A 68 1.20 -6.64 8.83
C LEU A 68 1.60 -7.03 10.26
N MET A 69 2.69 -6.44 10.72
CA MET A 69 3.31 -6.70 12.01
C MET A 69 3.12 -5.50 12.94
N ASP A 70 3.00 -5.76 14.25
CA ASP A 70 2.96 -4.71 15.26
C ASP A 70 4.39 -4.29 15.62
N LEU A 71 4.61 -2.99 15.73
CA LEU A 71 5.90 -2.41 16.13
C LEU A 71 6.02 -2.42 17.65
N PRO A 72 7.24 -2.62 18.20
CA PRO A 72 7.45 -2.64 19.65
C PRO A 72 7.31 -1.25 20.30
N CYS A 73 7.38 -0.18 19.50
CA CYS A 73 7.30 1.20 19.94
C CYS A 73 6.24 1.97 19.15
N ILE A 74 5.62 2.95 19.80
CA ILE A 74 4.77 3.94 19.16
C ILE A 74 5.66 4.97 18.45
N ILE A 75 5.37 5.25 17.19
CA ILE A 75 6.02 6.30 16.38
C ILE A 75 4.98 7.38 16.11
N GLU A 76 5.29 8.63 16.42
CA GLU A 76 4.42 9.76 16.06
C GLU A 76 4.86 10.35 14.71
N SER A 77 3.92 10.56 13.79
CA SER A 77 4.17 11.34 12.59
C SER A 77 3.90 12.81 12.87
N LEU A 78 4.85 13.68 12.52
CA LEU A 78 4.74 15.12 12.74
C LEU A 78 4.88 15.88 11.42
N LYS A 79 4.00 16.87 11.22
CA LYS A 79 4.07 17.81 10.11
C LYS A 79 4.59 19.15 10.59
N THR A 80 5.37 19.82 9.75
CA THR A 80 5.90 21.15 10.00
C THR A 80 5.96 21.95 8.70
N THR A 81 5.87 23.27 8.80
CA THR A 81 6.09 24.21 7.69
C THR A 81 7.34 25.06 7.89
N ASP A 82 7.80 25.23 9.14
CA ASP A 82 8.91 26.10 9.55
C ASP A 82 10.12 25.32 10.10
N LYS A 83 10.01 23.99 10.23
CA LYS A 83 11.01 23.09 10.86
C LYS A 83 11.30 23.41 12.33
N ARG A 84 10.41 24.15 13.00
CA ARG A 84 10.52 24.51 14.42
C ARG A 84 9.30 24.09 15.20
N SER A 85 8.12 24.35 14.66
CA SER A 85 6.83 23.98 15.22
C SER A 85 6.37 22.69 14.54
N PHE A 86 6.14 21.66 15.35
CA PHE A 86 5.74 20.34 14.89
C PHE A 86 4.35 20.01 15.41
N TYR A 87 3.49 19.54 14.50
CA TYR A 87 2.11 19.17 14.80
C TYR A 87 1.94 17.68 14.54
N LYS A 88 1.52 16.94 15.57
CA LYS A 88 1.21 15.52 15.47
C LYS A 88 0.08 15.29 14.45
N THR A 89 0.25 14.30 13.58
CA THR A 89 -0.76 13.92 12.59
C THR A 89 -1.31 12.52 12.80
N ALA A 90 -0.49 11.56 13.24
CA ALA A 90 -0.91 10.19 13.50
C ALA A 90 0.01 9.47 14.51
N ASP A 91 -0.52 8.40 15.09
CA ASP A 91 0.24 7.37 15.81
C ASP A 91 0.45 6.17 14.89
N ILE A 92 1.70 5.76 14.71
CA ILE A 92 2.10 4.61 13.89
C ILE A 92 2.63 3.52 14.81
N CYS A 93 1.96 2.36 14.80
CA CYS A 93 2.34 1.20 15.61
C CYS A 93 2.39 -0.10 14.79
N GLN A 94 2.30 -0.02 13.47
CA GLN A 94 2.29 -1.18 12.58
C GLN A 94 3.20 -0.98 11.36
N MET A 95 3.69 -2.10 10.83
CA MET A 95 4.49 -2.16 9.62
C MET A 95 4.06 -3.35 8.76
N MET A 96 3.80 -3.10 7.48
CA MET A 96 3.63 -4.16 6.48
C MET A 96 4.97 -4.48 5.83
N ILE A 97 5.40 -5.72 5.96
CA ILE A 97 6.60 -6.25 5.29
C ILE A 97 6.16 -6.94 4.00
N CYS A 98 6.68 -6.48 2.87
CA CYS A 98 6.41 -6.97 1.53
C CYS A 98 7.57 -7.84 1.06
N THR A 99 7.35 -9.16 1.01
CA THR A 99 8.35 -10.14 0.58
C THR A 99 7.98 -10.78 -0.75
N GLN A 100 8.96 -10.91 -1.65
CA GLN A 100 8.87 -11.85 -2.76
C GLN A 100 9.41 -13.20 -2.25
N GLY A 101 8.60 -14.26 -2.30
CA GLY A 101 8.93 -15.53 -1.64
C GLY A 101 10.30 -16.08 -2.05
N GLU A 102 11.05 -16.64 -1.10
CA GLU A 102 12.29 -17.38 -1.39
C GLU A 102 11.93 -18.73 -2.04
N ASP A 103 12.28 -18.91 -3.31
CA ASP A 103 12.44 -20.18 -4.02
C ASP A 103 11.38 -21.30 -3.83
N ASN A 104 10.11 -20.97 -3.53
CA ASN A 104 9.03 -21.95 -3.49
C ASN A 104 7.81 -21.49 -4.30
N GLY A 105 8.03 -21.37 -5.61
CA GLY A 105 6.99 -21.28 -6.61
C GLY A 105 6.25 -19.94 -6.66
N PRO A 106 5.44 -19.73 -7.71
CA PRO A 106 4.61 -18.53 -7.81
C PRO A 106 3.71 -18.43 -6.58
N LEU A 107 3.67 -17.26 -5.94
CA LEU A 107 2.69 -16.92 -4.91
C LEU A 107 1.32 -17.40 -5.40
N ARG A 108 0.78 -18.45 -4.78
CA ARG A 108 -0.48 -19.11 -5.17
C ARG A 108 -1.58 -18.04 -5.24
N GLY A 109 -1.86 -17.58 -6.47
CA GLY A 109 -2.72 -16.43 -6.75
C GLY A 109 -2.33 -15.65 -8.02
N THR A 110 -1.08 -15.74 -8.49
CA THR A 110 -0.63 -15.06 -9.72
C THR A 110 -1.25 -15.61 -11.02
N ALA A 111 -1.75 -16.86 -11.04
CA ALA A 111 -2.42 -17.42 -12.21
C ALA A 111 -3.90 -16.98 -12.37
N ALA A 112 -4.54 -16.46 -11.32
CA ALA A 112 -5.98 -16.21 -11.34
C ALA A 112 -6.39 -14.82 -11.89
N TYR A 113 -5.46 -13.88 -12.06
CA TYR A 113 -5.78 -12.50 -12.46
C TYR A 113 -5.15 -12.04 -13.78
N LEU A 114 -4.40 -12.90 -14.46
CA LEU A 114 -3.80 -12.56 -15.77
C LEU A 114 -4.72 -12.81 -16.98
N ASP A 115 -5.96 -13.29 -16.82
CA ASP A 115 -6.81 -13.67 -17.98
C ASP A 115 -7.96 -12.71 -18.34
N ASP A 116 -7.68 -11.41 -18.49
CA ASP A 116 -8.66 -10.53 -19.20
C ASP A 116 -8.07 -9.71 -20.36
N ARG A 117 -6.75 -9.45 -20.37
CA ARG A 117 -6.11 -8.80 -21.55
C ARG A 117 -5.72 -9.79 -22.65
N THR A 118 -5.54 -11.07 -22.34
CA THR A 118 -5.18 -12.13 -23.31
C THR A 118 -6.39 -12.76 -24.01
N ARG A 119 -7.61 -12.61 -23.49
CA ARG A 119 -8.85 -13.02 -24.18
C ARG A 119 -9.26 -12.05 -25.29
N SER A 120 -8.99 -10.76 -25.12
CA SER A 120 -9.39 -9.73 -26.08
C SER A 120 -8.71 -9.89 -27.45
N TRP A 121 -7.45 -10.33 -27.50
CA TRP A 121 -6.72 -10.47 -28.77
C TRP A 121 -6.96 -11.81 -29.49
N LYS A 122 -7.43 -12.85 -28.79
CA LYS A 122 -7.74 -14.14 -29.42
C LYS A 122 -9.06 -14.13 -30.20
N ASN A 123 -9.99 -13.25 -29.85
CA ASN A 123 -11.30 -13.17 -30.51
C ASN A 123 -11.30 -12.31 -31.79
N VAL A 124 -10.17 -11.70 -32.15
CA VAL A 124 -10.05 -10.85 -33.36
C VAL A 124 -9.40 -11.61 -34.52
N SER A 125 -8.62 -12.66 -34.24
CA SER A 125 -7.85 -13.38 -35.27
C SER A 125 -8.56 -14.58 -35.91
N ASP A 126 -9.67 -15.06 -35.33
CA ASP A 126 -10.43 -16.22 -35.85
C ASP A 126 -11.70 -15.84 -36.63
N ALA A 127 -11.89 -14.55 -36.92
CA ALA A 127 -12.98 -14.06 -37.76
C ALA A 127 -12.46 -13.60 -39.13
N ARG A 128 -12.00 -14.55 -39.96
CA ARG A 128 -11.89 -14.41 -41.42
C ARG A 128 -11.61 -15.75 -42.10
#